data_AF-A0A8J7GCX2-F1
#
_entry.id   AF-A0A8J7GCX2-F1
#
_cell.length_a   1.000
_cell.length_b   1.000
_cell.length_c   1.000
_cell.angle_alpha   90.00
_cell.angle_beta   90.00
_cell.angle_gamma   90.00
#
_symmetry.space_group_name_H-M   'P 1'
#
loop_
_entity.id
_entity.type
_entity.pdbx_description
1 polymer ?
#
loop_
_entity_poly.entity_id
_entity_poly.type
_entity_poly.pdbx_seq_one_letter_code
_entity_poly.pdbx_strand_id
1 'polypeptide(L)'
;MFKVITRNYSAEFERWTDALDAANALKPECKNWLQDIRIFDGDDLVWIYSRLHRYPQYIGAGTYDRLARLFIFEAMLEEELKQAAKQETQGNQNQDNQMS
;
A
#
# COMPACT_ATOMS: atom_id res chain seq x y z
N MET A 1 -4.72 4.26 9.68
CA MET A 1 -5.53 4.26 8.45
C MET A 1 -4.98 5.34 7.53
N PHE A 2 -4.72 4.97 6.29
CA PHE A 2 -4.20 5.84 5.24
C PHE A 2 -5.31 6.34 4.34
N LYS A 3 -5.25 7.60 3.91
CA LYS A 3 -6.25 8.20 3.03
C LYS A 3 -5.58 8.76 1.78
N VAL A 4 -5.95 8.22 0.63
CA VAL A 4 -5.50 8.69 -0.68
C VAL A 4 -6.51 9.70 -1.22
N ILE A 5 -6.06 10.92 -1.50
CA ILE A 5 -6.89 12.00 -2.03
C ILE A 5 -6.29 12.53 -3.32
N THR A 6 -7.14 12.68 -4.34
CA THR A 6 -6.91 13.56 -5.50
C THR A 6 -8.24 14.20 -5.91
N ARG A 7 -8.24 15.01 -6.98
CA ARG A 7 -9.35 15.90 -7.36
C ARG A 7 -10.72 15.21 -7.42
N ASN A 8 -10.77 13.97 -7.93
CA ASN A 8 -12.00 13.20 -8.14
C ASN A 8 -11.96 11.82 -7.47
N TYR A 9 -11.06 11.61 -6.52
CA TYR A 9 -10.88 10.31 -5.87
C TYR A 9 -10.50 10.50 -4.41
N SER A 10 -11.18 9.76 -3.54
CA SER A 10 -10.91 9.70 -2.12
C SER A 10 -11.18 8.27 -1.66
N ALA A 11 -10.17 7.61 -1.13
CA ALA A 11 -10.29 6.26 -0.60
C ALA A 11 -9.43 6.08 0.66
N GLU A 12 -9.87 5.22 1.54
CA GLU A 12 -9.22 4.90 2.81
C GLU A 12 -8.74 3.44 2.78
N PHE A 13 -7.56 3.21 3.35
CA PHE A 13 -6.85 1.94 3.34
C PHE A 13 -6.24 1.68 4.72
N GLU A 14 -6.23 0.41 5.14
CA GLU A 14 -5.60 0.05 6.41
C GLU A 14 -4.07 -0.07 6.27
N ARG A 15 -3.59 -0.61 5.15
CA ARG A 15 -2.17 -0.85 4.87
C ARG A 15 -1.54 0.31 4.11
N TRP A 16 -0.27 0.56 4.40
CA TRP A 16 0.51 1.57 3.69
C TRP A 16 0.72 1.17 2.23
N THR A 17 1.04 -0.11 1.97
CA THR A 17 1.26 -0.62 0.61
C THR A 17 0.04 -0.43 -0.28
N ASP A 18 -1.16 -0.70 0.24
CA ASP A 18 -2.39 -0.62 -0.54
C ASP A 18 -2.71 0.84 -0.92
N ALA A 19 -2.51 1.78 0.02
CA ALA A 19 -2.63 3.21 -0.25
C ALA A 19 -1.59 3.69 -1.28
N LEU A 20 -0.33 3.23 -1.14
CA LEU A 20 0.75 3.58 -2.06
C LEU A 20 0.48 3.05 -3.47
N ASP A 21 -0.03 1.83 -3.61
CA ASP A 21 -0.39 1.23 -4.89
C ASP A 21 -1.53 1.97 -5.56
N ALA A 22 -2.60 2.29 -4.82
CA ALA A 22 -3.69 3.12 -5.32
C ALA A 22 -3.19 4.49 -5.78
N ALA A 23 -2.34 5.16 -5.00
CA ALA A 23 -1.75 6.43 -5.38
C ALA A 23 -0.86 6.31 -6.63
N ASN A 24 -0.06 5.24 -6.76
CA ASN A 24 0.77 5.02 -7.93
C ASN A 24 -0.06 4.77 -9.20
N ALA A 25 -1.16 4.01 -9.08
CA ALA A 25 -2.09 3.75 -10.18
C ALA A 25 -2.78 5.02 -10.71
N LEU A 26 -2.94 6.04 -9.86
CA LEU A 26 -3.54 7.33 -10.22
C LEU A 26 -2.56 8.30 -10.92
N LYS A 27 -1.24 8.05 -10.89
CA LYS A 27 -0.23 8.93 -11.51
C LYS A 27 -0.49 9.26 -12.99
N PRO A 28 -0.94 8.32 -13.85
CA PRO A 28 -1.29 8.61 -15.24
C PRO A 28 -2.48 9.58 -15.39
N GLU A 29 -3.37 9.63 -14.40
CA GLU A 29 -4.56 10.49 -14.41
C GLU A 29 -4.28 11.94 -14.02
N CYS A 30 -3.13 12.19 -13.37
CA CYS A 30 -2.63 13.55 -13.14
C CYS A 30 -2.19 14.17 -14.48
N LYS A 31 -3.13 14.74 -15.24
CA LYS A 31 -2.87 15.33 -16.56
C LYS A 31 -2.33 16.75 -16.48
N ASN A 32 -2.69 17.50 -15.42
CA ASN A 32 -2.35 18.91 -15.29
C ASN A 32 -1.35 19.16 -14.15
N TRP A 33 -0.53 20.20 -14.27
CA TRP A 33 0.45 20.59 -13.24
C TRP A 33 -0.16 21.00 -11.90
N LEU A 34 -1.45 21.35 -11.88
CA LEU A 34 -2.21 21.70 -10.67
C LEU A 34 -2.84 20.50 -9.97
N GLN A 35 -2.72 19.29 -10.53
CA GLN A 35 -3.23 18.08 -9.90
C GLN A 35 -2.10 17.40 -9.12
N ASP A 36 -2.44 17.02 -7.90
CA ASP A 36 -1.60 16.21 -7.03
C ASP A 36 -2.38 14.98 -6.52
N ILE A 37 -1.62 14.03 -6.00
CA ILE A 37 -2.09 12.86 -5.27
C ILE A 37 -1.45 12.95 -3.90
N ARG A 38 -2.26 12.87 -2.86
CA ARG A 38 -1.83 13.00 -1.47
C ARG A 38 -2.20 11.73 -0.73
N ILE A 39 -1.29 11.26 0.12
CA ILE A 39 -1.60 10.23 1.10
C ILE A 39 -1.46 10.85 2.48
N PHE A 40 -2.53 10.76 3.25
CA PHE A 40 -2.57 11.10 4.66
C PHE A 40 -2.48 9.84 5.50
N ASP A 41 -1.86 9.93 6.67
CA ASP A 41 -1.97 8.95 7.74
C ASP A 41 -2.66 9.61 8.92
N GLY A 42 -3.91 9.24 9.18
CA GLY A 42 -4.81 10.06 10.00
C GLY A 42 -4.95 11.46 9.39
N ASP A 43 -4.58 12.48 10.16
CA ASP A 43 -4.63 13.88 9.73
C ASP A 43 -3.32 14.39 9.10
N ASP A 44 -2.25 13.60 9.15
CA ASP A 44 -0.92 14.02 8.71
C ASP A 44 -0.70 13.72 7.22
N LEU A 45 -0.36 14.73 6.43
CA LEU A 45 0.13 14.53 5.06
C LEU A 45 1.51 13.87 5.13
N VAL A 46 1.64 12.65 4.62
CA VAL A 46 2.89 11.87 4.69
C VAL A 46 3.56 11.67 3.33
N TRP A 47 2.77 11.76 2.25
CA TRP A 47 3.27 11.56 0.89
C TRP A 47 2.51 12.43 -0.11
N ILE A 48 3.21 13.00 -1.07
CA ILE A 48 2.60 13.76 -2.17
C ILE A 48 3.31 13.49 -3.49
N TYR A 49 2.53 13.37 -4.55
CA TYR A 49 3.02 13.38 -5.92
C TYR A 49 2.29 14.46 -6.72
N SER A 50 3.04 15.25 -7.48
CA SER A 50 2.52 16.15 -8.50
C SER A 50 3.46 16.11 -9.70
N ARG A 51 2.97 16.50 -10.88
CA ARG A 51 3.82 16.57 -12.09
C ARG A 51 4.92 17.64 -12.00
N LEU A 52 4.86 18.54 -11.02
CA LEU A 52 5.88 19.58 -10.81
C LEU A 52 7.17 19.02 -10.22
N HIS A 53 7.10 17.86 -9.56
CA HIS A 53 8.26 17.21 -8.96
C HIS A 53 8.60 15.92 -9.72
N ARG A 54 9.90 15.71 -9.98
CA ARG A 54 10.38 14.50 -10.66
C ARG A 54 10.06 13.23 -9.87
N TYR A 55 10.04 13.33 -8.54
CA TYR A 55 9.80 12.23 -7.63
C TYR A 55 8.73 12.61 -6.60
N PRO A 56 7.97 11.63 -6.09
CA PRO A 56 7.11 11.87 -4.94
C PRO A 56 7.92 12.36 -3.74
N GLN A 57 7.26 13.16 -2.90
CA GLN A 57 7.85 13.73 -1.70
C GLN A 57 7.25 13.07 -0.47
N TYR A 58 8.12 12.77 0.50
CA TYR A 58 7.75 12.30 1.83
C TYR A 58 7.77 13.50 2.76
N ILE A 59 6.67 13.72 3.48
CA ILE A 59 6.44 14.94 4.24
C ILE A 59 6.56 14.65 5.73
N GLY A 60 7.34 15.47 6.44
CA GLY A 60 7.61 15.30 7.87
C GLY A 60 8.94 14.59 8.17
N ALA A 61 9.48 14.87 9.36
CA ALA A 61 10.75 14.30 9.82
C ALA A 61 10.58 12.80 10.13
N GLY A 62 11.45 11.96 9.56
CA GLY A 62 11.42 10.51 9.78
C GLY A 62 10.27 9.77 9.07
N THR A 63 9.41 10.47 8.33
CA THR A 63 8.26 9.87 7.63
C THR A 63 8.70 8.81 6.63
N TYR A 64 9.73 9.08 5.83
CA TYR A 64 10.26 8.10 4.88
C TYR A 64 10.70 6.81 5.58
N ASP A 65 11.53 6.92 6.61
CA ASP A 65 12.05 5.75 7.34
C ASP A 65 10.92 4.94 7.99
N ARG A 66 9.91 5.63 8.55
CA ARG A 66 8.74 4.99 9.15
C ARG A 66 7.93 4.21 8.12
N LEU A 67 7.63 4.82 6.97
CA LEU A 67 6.87 4.20 5.89
C LEU A 67 7.65 3.07 5.20
N ALA A 68 8.97 3.20 5.07
CA ALA A 68 9.83 2.14 4.57
C ALA A 68 9.83 0.91 5.49
N ARG A 69 9.85 1.10 6.82
CA ARG A 69 9.70 0.00 7.78
C ARG A 69 8.34 -0.67 7.69
N LEU A 70 7.26 0.11 7.53
CA LEU A 70 5.92 -0.43 7.31
C LEU A 70 5.86 -1.28 6.04
N PHE A 71 6.44 -0.80 4.94
CA PHE A 71 6.49 -1.56 3.69
C PHE A 71 7.17 -2.93 3.87
N ILE A 72 8.34 -2.97 4.52
CA ILE A 72 9.07 -4.22 4.77
C ILE A 72 8.25 -5.15 5.66
N PHE A 73 7.67 -4.61 6.74
CA PHE A 73 6.86 -5.39 7.67
C PHE A 73 5.61 -5.99 7.00
N GLU A 74 4.90 -5.20 6.20
CA GLU A 74 3.71 -5.64 5.47
C GLU A 74 4.05 -6.71 4.42
N ALA A 75 5.22 -6.60 3.76
CA ALA A 75 5.70 -7.60 2.81
C ALA A 75 6.05 -8.93 3.50
N MET A 76 6.75 -8.88 4.64
CA MET A 76 7.07 -10.08 5.44
C MET A 76 5.80 -10.80 5.91
N LEU A 77 4.83 -10.05 6.44
CA LEU A 77 3.56 -10.60 6.90
C LEU A 77 2.78 -11.28 5.76
N GLU A 78 2.78 -10.67 4.57
CA GLU A 78 2.15 -11.24 3.38
C GLU A 78 2.81 -12.56 2.95
N GLU A 79 4.14 -12.66 3.03
CA GLU A 79 4.85 -13.91 2.76
C GLU A 79 4.54 -15.00 3.78
N GLU A 80 4.51 -14.68 5.07
CA GLU A 80 4.16 -15.63 6.14
C GLU A 80 2.74 -16.19 5.96
N LEU A 81 1.77 -15.31 5.68
CA LEU A 81 0.39 -15.72 5.41
C LEU A 81 0.28 -16.63 4.18
N LYS A 82 1.03 -16.31 3.10
CA LYS A 82 1.11 -17.17 1.91
C LYS A 82 1.70 -18.53 2.21
N GLN A 83 2.66 -18.63 3.14
CA GLN A 83 3.23 -19.91 3.55
C GLN A 83 2.25 -20.72 4.40
N ALA A 84 1.58 -20.08 5.37
CA ALA A 84 0.58 -20.74 6.21
C ALA A 84 -0.58 -21.31 5.38
N ALA A 85 -1.14 -20.52 4.44
CA ALA A 85 -2.22 -20.98 3.56
C ALA A 85 -1.83 -22.17 2.68
N LYS A 86 -0.55 -22.25 2.24
CA LYS A 86 -0.05 -23.41 1.47
C LYS A 86 0.04 -24.67 2.33
N GLN A 87 0.42 -24.54 3.59
CA GLN A 87 0.52 -25.68 4.51
C GLN A 87 -0.86 -26.26 4.85
N GLU A 88 -1.88 -25.42 5.04
CA GLU A 88 -3.26 -25.87 5.26
C GLU A 88 -3.84 -26.59 4.03
N THR A 89 -3.59 -26.06 2.83
CA THR A 89 -4.09 -26.66 1.58
C THR A 89 -3.43 -28.02 1.29
N GLN A 90 -2.15 -28.19 1.62
CA GLN A 90 -1.43 -29.47 1.46
C GLN A 90 -1.78 -30.49 2.57
N GLY A 91 -2.08 -30.02 3.78
CA GLY A 91 -2.55 -30.88 4.87
C GLY A 91 -3.91 -31.53 4.60
N ASN A 92 -4.83 -30.79 3.98
CA ASN A 92 -6.18 -31.29 3.65
C ASN A 92 -6.16 -32.33 2.51
N GLN A 93 -5.36 -32.11 1.47
CA GLN A 93 -5.25 -33.05 0.34
C GLN A 93 -4.67 -34.43 0.75
N ASN A 94 -3.82 -34.46 1.77
CA ASN A 94 -3.25 -35.70 2.29
C ASN A 94 -4.22 -36.51 3.17
N GLN A 95 -5.25 -35.87 3.75
CA GLN A 95 -6.28 -36.57 4.53
C GLN A 95 -7.36 -37.19 3.65
N ASP A 96 -7.77 -36.50 2.58
CA ASP A 96 -8.76 -37.03 1.62
C ASP A 96 -8.24 -38.26 0.86
N ASN A 97 -6.92 -38.34 0.63
CA ASN A 97 -6.29 -39.46 -0.06
C ASN A 97 -5.98 -40.67 0.84
N GLN A 98 -6.28 -40.60 2.15
CA GLN A 98 -6.15 -41.72 3.10
C GLN A 98 -7.52 -42.36 3.46
N MET A 99 -8.64 -41.79 2.99
CA MET A 99 -9.98 -42.34 3.17
C MET A 99 -10.60 -42.93 1.89
N SER A 100 -9.80 -43.10 0.82
CA SER A 100 -10.16 -43.85 -0.41
C SER A 100 -9.35 -45.13 -0.50
#